data_AF-A0A383DGS7-F1
#
_entry.id   AF-A0A383DGS7-F1
#
_cell.length_a   1.000
_cell.length_b   1.000
_cell.length_c   1.000
_cell.angle_alpha   90.00
_cell.angle_beta   90.00
_cell.angle_gamma   90.00
#
_symmetry.space_group_name_H-M   'P 1'
#
loop_
_entity.id
_entity.type
_entity.pdbx_description
1 polymer ?
#
loop_
_entity_poly.entity_id
_entity_poly.type
_entity_poly.pdbx_seq_one_letter_code
_entity_poly.pdbx_strand_id
1 'polypeptide(L)'
;PTGRNYRVVAVAALAEGHRLTLDLSSVLGKARIAAVRESEVELDFFLPTRTGYLHETRLERERDGAWQPIVEAANPDMDRTLVELASPPQGWADGDWVRAVAYAAGDTVEFEPANEFEPAK
;
A
#
# COMPACT_ATOMS: atom_id res chain seq x y z
N PRO A 1 -3.61 -13.27 -12.80
CA PRO A 1 -3.61 -12.73 -11.43
C PRO A 1 -2.23 -12.18 -11.07
N THR A 2 -2.11 -10.86 -10.86
CA THR A 2 -0.89 -10.23 -10.35
C THR A 2 -0.87 -10.34 -8.82
N GLY A 3 -0.58 -11.53 -8.32
CA GLY A 3 -0.39 -11.75 -6.88
C GLY A 3 0.94 -11.18 -6.40
N ARG A 4 0.96 -10.53 -5.23
CA ARG A 4 2.21 -10.13 -4.56
C ARG A 4 2.71 -11.30 -3.73
N ASN A 5 3.88 -11.83 -4.09
CA ASN A 5 4.52 -12.92 -3.34
C ASN A 5 5.37 -12.36 -2.21
N TYR A 6 5.24 -12.95 -1.02
CA TYR A 6 5.95 -12.54 0.18
C TYR A 6 6.74 -13.69 0.78
N ARG A 7 7.93 -13.39 1.31
CA ARG A 7 8.71 -14.39 2.05
C ARG A 7 8.15 -14.50 3.46
N VAL A 8 7.61 -15.66 3.81
CA VAL A 8 7.31 -16.02 5.19
C VAL A 8 8.63 -16.31 5.92
N VAL A 9 8.92 -15.56 6.99
CA VAL A 9 10.13 -15.74 7.82
C VAL A 9 9.85 -16.40 9.16
N ALA A 10 8.60 -16.39 9.62
CA ALA A 10 8.18 -17.18 10.75
C ALA A 10 6.70 -17.56 10.65
N VAL A 11 6.35 -18.71 11.24
CA VAL A 11 4.97 -19.18 11.39
C VAL A 11 4.78 -19.56 12.85
N ALA A 12 3.75 -19.01 13.48
CA ALA A 12 3.33 -19.38 14.84
C ALA A 12 1.92 -19.97 14.80
N ALA A 13 1.72 -21.13 15.43
CA ALA A 13 0.40 -21.68 15.65
C ALA A 13 -0.35 -20.88 16.73
N LEU A 14 -1.63 -20.62 16.48
CA LEU A 14 -2.58 -20.02 17.42
C LEU A 14 -3.68 -21.05 17.73
N ALA A 15 -4.47 -20.81 18.78
CA ALA A 15 -5.61 -21.68 19.12
C ALA A 15 -6.60 -21.83 17.95
N GLU A 16 -6.75 -20.79 17.14
CA GLU A 16 -7.63 -20.73 15.97
C GLU A 16 -6.88 -20.20 14.74
N GLY A 17 -5.80 -20.89 14.33
CA GLY A 17 -5.13 -20.65 13.04
C GLY A 17 -3.62 -20.42 13.14
N HIS A 18 -3.07 -19.67 12.20
CA HIS A 18 -1.63 -19.37 12.13
C HIS A 18 -1.37 -17.87 12.03
N ARG A 19 -0.30 -17.41 12.67
CA ARG A 19 0.28 -16.09 12.45
C ARG A 19 1.51 -16.21 11.59
N LEU A 20 1.53 -15.49 10.47
CA LEU A 20 2.69 -15.39 9.58
C LEU A 20 3.47 -14.11 9.90
N THR A 21 4.79 -14.22 9.98
CA THR A 21 5.70 -13.06 9.90
C THR A 21 6.28 -13.04 8.51
N LEU A 22 6.13 -11.90 7.83
CA LEU A 22 6.55 -11.74 6.46
C LEU A 22 7.68 -10.70 6.37
N ASP A 23 8.67 -10.94 5.52
CA ASP A 23 9.78 -10.00 5.23
C ASP A 23 9.43 -9.08 4.05
N LEU A 24 8.82 -7.93 4.35
CA LEU A 24 8.46 -6.88 3.39
C LEU A 24 8.41 -5.49 4.03
N SER A 25 8.64 -4.45 3.21
CA SER A 25 8.35 -3.05 3.55
C SER A 25 6.92 -2.71 3.16
N SER A 26 6.11 -2.27 4.14
CA SER A 26 4.72 -1.90 3.89
C SER A 26 4.60 -0.49 3.33
N VAL A 27 5.53 0.38 3.73
CA VAL A 27 5.55 1.76 3.26
C VAL A 27 6.26 1.80 1.91
N LEU A 28 5.50 2.18 0.88
CA LEU A 28 5.97 2.33 -0.49
C LEU A 28 6.53 3.73 -0.76
N GLY A 29 6.11 4.71 0.04
CA GLY A 29 6.62 6.07 -0.02
C GLY A 29 5.85 7.01 0.91
N LYS A 30 6.33 8.25 1.01
CA LYS A 30 5.79 9.32 1.85
C LYS A 30 5.81 10.65 1.10
N ALA A 31 4.79 11.46 1.28
CA ALA A 31 4.67 12.79 0.67
C ALA A 31 3.77 13.68 1.53
N ARG A 32 3.74 14.99 1.24
CA ARG A 32 2.71 15.88 1.80
C ARG A 32 1.58 16.03 0.82
N ILE A 33 0.40 16.29 1.35
CA ILE A 33 -0.76 16.67 0.55
C ILE A 33 -0.55 18.10 0.04
N ALA A 34 -0.57 18.28 -1.28
CA ALA A 34 -0.62 19.57 -1.93
C ALA A 34 -2.05 20.10 -2.05
N ALA A 35 -3.02 19.22 -2.31
CA ALA A 35 -4.45 19.54 -2.38
C ALA A 35 -5.33 18.32 -2.11
N VAL A 36 -6.54 18.54 -1.57
CA VAL A 36 -7.62 17.55 -1.51
C VAL A 36 -8.86 18.08 -2.26
N ARG A 37 -9.37 17.29 -3.21
CA ARG A 37 -10.56 17.62 -4.00
C ARG A 37 -11.47 16.40 -4.07
N GLU A 38 -12.48 16.36 -3.19
CA GLU A 38 -13.35 15.19 -3.04
C GLU A 38 -12.54 13.92 -2.74
N SER A 39 -12.50 12.96 -3.68
CA SER A 39 -11.70 11.73 -3.59
C SER A 39 -10.29 11.85 -4.17
N GLU A 40 -10.00 12.94 -4.88
CA GLU A 40 -8.68 13.17 -5.47
C GLU A 40 -7.76 13.86 -4.45
N VAL A 41 -6.54 13.32 -4.30
CA VAL A 41 -5.48 13.86 -3.47
C VAL A 41 -4.25 14.10 -4.33
N GLU A 42 -3.81 15.35 -4.39
CA GLU A 42 -2.56 15.76 -5.04
C GLU A 42 -1.43 15.75 -4.01
N LEU A 43 -0.31 15.11 -4.34
CA LEU A 43 0.87 15.02 -3.49
C LEU A 43 2.00 15.88 -4.08
N ASP A 44 2.70 16.61 -3.22
CA ASP A 44 3.78 17.54 -3.59
C ASP A 44 5.12 16.85 -3.91
N PHE A 45 5.09 15.54 -4.11
CA PHE A 45 6.26 14.73 -4.39
C PHE A 45 5.89 13.53 -5.27
N PHE A 46 6.79 13.18 -6.17
CA PHE A 46 6.73 11.93 -6.91
C PHE A 46 6.93 10.75 -5.96
N LEU A 47 5.90 9.93 -5.72
CA LEU A 47 6.06 8.68 -4.98
C LEU A 47 6.69 7.61 -5.89
N PRO A 48 7.99 7.26 -5.72
CA PRO A 48 8.66 6.28 -6.55
C PRO A 48 8.30 4.89 -6.04
N THR A 49 7.09 4.43 -6.31
CA THR A 49 6.78 3.01 -6.16
C THR A 49 7.36 2.26 -7.35
N ARG A 50 7.78 1.01 -7.16
CA ARG A 50 8.44 0.17 -8.17
C ARG A 50 7.51 -0.02 -9.38
N THR A 51 7.49 0.99 -10.25
CA THR A 51 6.70 1.15 -11.47
C THR A 51 5.23 0.69 -11.37
N GLY A 52 4.36 1.57 -10.88
CA GLY A 52 3.01 1.69 -11.48
C GLY A 52 1.82 1.01 -10.81
N TYR A 53 1.90 0.44 -9.61
CA TYR A 53 0.68 -0.08 -8.95
C TYR A 53 0.58 0.33 -7.48
N LEU A 54 0.26 1.62 -7.27
CA LEU A 54 -0.40 2.10 -6.06
C LEU A 54 -1.87 1.63 -5.98
N HIS A 55 -2.42 1.11 -7.07
CA HIS A 55 -3.70 0.40 -7.05
C HIS A 55 -3.69 -0.70 -5.98
N GLU A 56 -4.82 -0.86 -5.31
CA GLU A 56 -5.01 -1.84 -4.22
C GLU A 56 -4.07 -1.63 -3.01
N THR A 57 -3.44 -0.45 -2.92
CA THR A 57 -2.76 0.02 -1.72
C THR A 57 -3.64 1.05 -1.02
N ARG A 58 -3.21 1.53 0.15
CA ARG A 58 -3.92 2.61 0.85
C ARG A 58 -3.03 3.83 0.99
N LEU A 59 -3.65 4.99 0.91
CA LEU A 59 -3.03 6.23 1.36
C LEU A 59 -3.43 6.41 2.82
N GLU A 60 -2.45 6.58 3.70
CA GLU A 60 -2.64 6.65 5.14
C GLU A 60 -2.01 7.93 5.69
N ARG A 61 -2.77 8.68 6.47
CA ARG A 61 -2.30 9.90 7.11
C ARG A 61 -1.44 9.58 8.34
N GLU A 62 -0.27 10.18 8.42
CA GLU A 62 0.71 9.82 9.45
C GLU A 62 0.29 10.20 10.87
N ARG A 63 -0.49 11.28 11.04
CA ARG A 63 -0.81 11.84 12.36
C ARG A 63 -1.74 10.95 13.20
N ASP A 64 -2.63 10.21 12.55
CA ASP A 64 -3.69 9.44 13.22
C ASP A 64 -3.97 8.08 12.58
N GLY A 65 -3.27 7.72 11.50
CA GLY A 65 -3.45 6.44 10.81
C GLY A 65 -4.78 6.33 10.05
N ALA A 66 -5.53 7.43 9.89
CA ALA A 66 -6.70 7.42 9.03
C ALA A 66 -6.28 7.11 7.59
N TRP A 67 -7.02 6.24 6.89
CA TRP A 67 -6.64 5.80 5.55
C TRP A 67 -7.84 5.66 4.61
N GLN A 68 -7.54 5.67 3.32
CA GLN A 68 -8.48 5.33 2.26
C GLN A 68 -7.80 4.42 1.21
N PRO A 69 -8.53 3.45 0.63
CA PRO A 69 -8.01 2.67 -0.49
C PRO A 69 -7.70 3.58 -1.68
N ILE A 70 -6.58 3.34 -2.34
CA ILE A 70 -6.22 3.97 -3.61
C ILE A 70 -6.87 3.16 -4.74
N VAL A 71 -7.77 3.82 -5.48
CA VAL A 71 -8.41 3.26 -6.68
C VAL A 71 -7.48 3.40 -7.86
N GLU A 72 -6.89 4.59 -8.02
CA GLU A 72 -5.97 4.91 -9.10
C GLU A 72 -4.91 5.90 -8.63
N ALA A 73 -3.72 5.85 -9.24
CA ALA A 73 -2.73 6.88 -9.04
C ALA A 73 -1.90 7.10 -10.31
N ALA A 74 -1.55 8.35 -10.56
CA ALA A 74 -0.75 8.73 -11.71
C ALA A 74 0.29 9.78 -11.31
N ASN A 75 1.45 9.73 -11.96
CA ASN A 75 2.46 10.78 -11.87
C ASN A 75 2.37 11.60 -13.16
N PRO A 76 1.61 12.72 -13.17
CA PRO A 76 1.48 13.55 -14.37
C PRO A 76 2.83 14.17 -14.80
N ASP A 77 3.72 14.38 -13.83
CA ASP A 77 5.06 14.91 -14.00
C ASP A 77 6.03 14.26 -12.98
N MET A 78 7.26 14.76 -12.90
CA MET A 78 8.30 14.24 -12.00
C MET A 78 8.23 14.82 -10.59
N ASP A 79 7.31 15.75 -10.33
CA ASP A 79 7.24 16.50 -9.09
C ASP A 79 5.99 16.17 -8.27
N ARG A 80 4.98 15.54 -8.88
CA ARG A 80 3.68 15.29 -8.23
C ARG A 80 3.14 13.88 -8.48
N THR A 81 2.30 13.45 -7.54
CA THR A 81 1.46 12.24 -7.67
C THR A 81 0.01 12.63 -7.45
N LEU A 82 -0.88 12.25 -8.37
CA LEU A 82 -2.33 12.32 -8.21
C LEU A 82 -2.84 10.96 -7.75
N VAL A 83 -3.67 10.94 -6.72
CA VAL A 83 -4.23 9.74 -6.13
C VAL A 83 -5.75 9.87 -6.08
N GLU A 84 -6.47 8.94 -6.71
CA GLU A 84 -7.91 8.80 -6.56
C GLU A 84 -8.21 7.78 -5.47
N LEU A 85 -9.02 8.19 -4.49
CA LEU A 85 -9.40 7.37 -3.34
C LEU A 85 -10.79 6.77 -3.51
N ALA A 86 -11.02 5.62 -2.88
CA ALA A 86 -12.33 4.95 -2.96
C ALA A 86 -13.45 5.76 -2.29
N SER A 87 -13.11 6.71 -1.42
CA SER A 87 -14.05 7.64 -0.79
C SER A 87 -13.33 8.92 -0.35
N PRO A 88 -14.05 10.06 -0.29
CA PRO A 88 -13.48 11.33 0.16
C PRO A 88 -12.88 11.22 1.58
N PRO A 89 -11.59 11.51 1.77
CA PRO A 89 -10.94 11.36 3.06
C PRO A 89 -11.38 12.48 4.03
N GLN A 90 -11.90 12.08 5.20
CA GLN A 90 -12.49 13.02 6.14
C GLN A 90 -11.43 13.71 7.00
N GLY A 91 -11.46 15.06 6.99
CA GLY A 91 -10.61 15.91 7.81
C GLY A 91 -9.13 15.92 7.41
N TRP A 92 -8.81 15.47 6.19
CA TRP A 92 -7.48 15.61 5.57
C TRP A 92 -7.33 17.02 5.01
N ALA A 93 -6.12 17.56 5.08
CA ALA A 93 -5.84 18.93 4.67
C ALA A 93 -4.46 19.07 4.02
N ASP A 94 -4.30 20.13 3.23
CA ASP A 94 -3.03 20.52 2.63
C ASP A 94 -1.93 20.61 3.71
N GLY A 95 -0.76 20.06 3.40
CA GLY A 95 0.37 19.95 4.31
C GLY A 95 0.35 18.74 5.25
N ASP A 96 -0.75 17.99 5.36
CA ASP A 96 -0.76 16.72 6.09
C ASP A 96 0.27 15.76 5.44
N TRP A 97 1.06 15.08 6.28
CA TRP A 97 1.93 14.00 5.82
C TRP A 97 1.12 12.71 5.64
N VAL A 98 1.35 12.05 4.51
CA VAL A 98 0.76 10.76 4.17
C VAL A 98 1.83 9.76 3.76
N ARG A 99 1.49 8.49 3.90
CA ARG A 99 2.28 7.35 3.45
C ARG A 99 1.43 6.43 2.57
N ALA A 100 2.00 5.99 1.46
CA ALA A 100 1.41 4.91 0.67
C ALA A 100 1.79 3.57 1.32
N VAL A 101 0.79 2.77 1.68
CA VAL A 101 0.99 1.53 2.42
C VAL A 101 0.40 0.35 1.65
N ALA A 102 1.24 -0.65 1.40
CA ALA A 102 0.88 -1.85 0.65
C ALA A 102 -0.01 -2.83 1.42
N TYR A 103 0.12 -2.90 2.76
CA TYR A 103 -0.64 -3.82 3.63
C TYR A 103 -0.57 -3.40 5.12
N ALA A 104 -1.57 -3.77 5.93
CA ALA A 104 -1.70 -3.59 7.39
C ALA A 104 -1.70 -4.93 8.12
N ALA A 105 -1.44 -4.87 9.42
CA ALA A 105 -1.86 -5.92 10.32
C ALA A 105 -3.39 -6.09 10.25
N GLY A 106 -3.85 -7.30 9.93
CA GLY A 106 -5.27 -7.62 9.76
C GLY A 106 -5.69 -7.80 8.29
N ASP A 107 -4.87 -7.40 7.32
CA ASP A 107 -5.15 -7.67 5.92
C ASP A 107 -5.07 -9.18 5.63
N THR A 108 -6.04 -9.69 4.87
CA THR A 108 -5.99 -11.07 4.35
C THR A 108 -4.94 -11.15 3.25
N VAL A 109 -4.03 -12.09 3.38
CA VAL A 109 -3.06 -12.43 2.32
C VAL A 109 -3.36 -13.81 1.79
N GLU A 110 -3.37 -13.95 0.46
CA GLU A 110 -3.44 -15.25 -0.17
C GLU A 110 -2.07 -15.94 -0.04
N PHE A 111 -2.07 -17.15 0.50
CA PHE A 111 -0.87 -17.97 0.62
C PHE A 111 -0.91 -19.06 -0.44
N GLU A 112 -0.09 -18.92 -1.46
CA GLU A 112 0.18 -19.99 -2.41
C GLU A 112 1.47 -20.72 -2.00
N PRO A 113 1.43 -22.04 -1.77
CA PRO A 113 2.65 -22.82 -1.63
C PRO A 113 3.47 -22.66 -2.91
N ALA A 114 4.70 -22.16 -2.80
CA ALA A 114 5.63 -22.25 -3.92
C ALA A 114 5.88 -23.74 -4.16
N ASN A 115 5.26 -24.31 -5.19
CA ASN A 115 5.66 -25.63 -5.66
C ASN A 115 7.16 -25.53 -5.97
N GLU A 116 7.97 -26.29 -5.23
CA GLU A 116 9.38 -26.42 -5.54
C GLU A 116 9.47 -26.80 -7.03
N PHE A 117 10.17 -25.97 -7.79
CA PHE A 117 10.62 -26.36 -9.12
C PHE A 117 11.45 -27.63 -8.92
N GLU A 118 10.90 -28.81 -9.23
CA GLU A 118 11.74 -29.99 -9.42
C GLU A 118 12.56 -29.74 -10.70
N PRO A 119 13.89 -29.59 -10.62
CA PRO A 119 14.69 -29.55 -11.84
C PRO A 119 14.53 -30.90 -12.55
N ALA A 120 14.18 -30.86 -13.84
CA ALA A 120 14.13 -32.06 -14.66
C ALA A 120 15.47 -32.81 -14.59
N LYS A 121 15.39 -34.13 -14.39
CA LYS A 121 16.54 -35.05 -14.32
C LYS A 121 17.34 -35.09 -15.62
#